data_AF-A0A8K0D6L5-F1
#
_entry.id   AF-A0A8K0D6L5-F1
#
_cell.length_a   1.000
_cell.length_b   1.000
_cell.length_c   1.000
_cell.angle_alpha   90.00
_cell.angle_beta   90.00
_cell.angle_gamma   90.00
#
_symmetry.space_group_name_H-M   'P 1'
#
loop_
_entity.id
_entity.type
_entity.pdbx_description
1 polymer ?
#
loop_
_entity_poly.entity_id
_entity_poly.type
_entity_poly.pdbx_seq_one_letter_code
_entity_poly.pdbx_strand_id
1 'polypeptide(L)'
;MVFSYQWLGVKGVKPYDTIFTPTVTSGGLCFTFNMLNYDEIFREPFYRNRFVNHQPKSQWTLEGGFSEDSGLDTFPRRTIKTGTSGGFQLTLYESEEDSTQNCGEFSEGYK
;
A
#
# COMPACT_ATOMS: atom_id res chain seq x y z
N MET A 1 14.70 3.23 5.37
CA MET A 1 13.37 3.30 6.02
C MET A 1 12.97 1.91 6.48
N VAL A 2 12.93 1.70 7.79
CA VAL A 2 12.36 0.50 8.41
C VAL A 2 10.98 0.90 8.93
N PHE A 3 9.98 0.06 8.69
CA PHE A 3 8.64 0.29 9.19
C PHE A 3 8.01 -1.04 9.59
N SER A 4 7.13 -0.97 10.58
CA SER A 4 6.25 -2.07 10.96
C SER A 4 4.82 -1.75 10.54
N TYR A 5 4.01 -2.78 10.39
CA TYR A 5 2.60 -2.62 10.06
C TYR A 5 1.76 -3.64 10.82
N GLN A 6 0.46 -3.37 10.87
CA GLN A 6 -0.55 -4.32 11.33
C GLN A 6 -1.70 -4.37 10.35
N TRP A 7 -2.10 -5.58 9.94
CA TRP A 7 -3.26 -5.83 9.09
C TRP A 7 -4.09 -6.96 9.71
N LEU A 8 -5.38 -6.70 10.01
CA LEU A 8 -6.27 -7.65 10.67
C LEU A 8 -5.73 -8.23 12.00
N GLY A 9 -4.92 -7.46 12.71
CA GLY A 9 -4.25 -7.86 13.94
C GLY A 9 -2.94 -8.63 13.75
N VAL A 10 -2.59 -9.00 12.52
CA VAL A 10 -1.30 -9.61 12.19
C VAL A 10 -0.27 -8.51 12.02
N LYS A 11 0.81 -8.58 12.81
CA LYS A 11 1.93 -7.64 12.73
C LYS A 11 2.96 -8.16 11.73
N GLY A 12 3.56 -7.26 10.98
CA GLY A 12 4.67 -7.55 10.08
C GLY A 12 5.69 -6.43 10.06
N VAL A 13 6.88 -6.73 9.54
CA VAL A 13 8.03 -5.81 9.50
C VAL A 13 8.71 -5.94 8.15
N LYS A 14 8.97 -4.81 7.48
CA LYS A 14 9.80 -4.83 6.28
C LYS A 14 11.28 -5.05 6.62
N PRO A 15 12.03 -5.81 5.81
CA PRO A 15 11.72 -6.23 4.43
C PRO A 15 10.99 -7.59 4.27
N TYR A 16 10.60 -8.26 5.36
CA TYR A 16 10.32 -9.71 5.32
C TYR A 16 8.91 -10.10 4.81
N ASP A 17 7.99 -9.14 4.72
CA ASP A 17 6.58 -9.43 4.37
C ASP A 17 6.17 -9.01 2.95
N THR A 18 5.20 -9.71 2.36
CA THR A 18 4.78 -9.57 0.95
C THR A 18 3.52 -8.72 0.73
N ILE A 19 2.93 -8.11 1.77
CA ILE A 19 1.65 -7.38 1.61
C ILE A 19 1.76 -6.05 0.84
N PHE A 20 2.98 -5.58 0.61
CA PHE A 20 3.28 -4.37 -0.15
C PHE A 20 3.91 -4.72 -1.49
N THR A 21 3.53 -4.00 -2.53
CA THR A 21 4.20 -4.07 -3.83
C THR A 21 5.28 -2.99 -3.92
N PRO A 22 6.55 -3.38 -4.16
CA PRO A 22 7.63 -2.43 -4.38
C PRO A 22 7.55 -1.82 -5.78
N THR A 23 7.77 -0.52 -5.89
CA THR A 23 7.88 0.21 -7.16
C THR A 23 9.06 1.16 -7.10
N VAL A 24 9.90 1.16 -8.14
CA VAL A 24 11.04 2.07 -8.26
C VAL A 24 10.58 3.37 -8.91
N THR A 25 10.85 4.49 -8.27
CA THR A 25 10.56 5.84 -8.77
C THR A 25 11.85 6.67 -8.79
N SER A 26 11.80 7.87 -9.38
CA SER A 26 12.92 8.82 -9.33
C SER A 26 13.27 9.27 -7.90
N GLY A 27 12.31 9.20 -6.96
CA GLY A 27 12.51 9.48 -5.54
C GLY A 27 12.99 8.29 -4.72
N GLY A 28 13.21 7.12 -5.35
CA GLY A 28 13.65 5.89 -4.69
C GLY A 28 12.59 4.79 -4.68
N LEU A 29 12.77 3.84 -3.75
CA LEU A 29 11.92 2.64 -3.63
C LEU A 29 10.66 2.95 -2.83
N CYS A 30 9.50 2.84 -3.49
CA CYS A 30 8.19 3.02 -2.88
C CYS A 30 7.54 1.67 -2.58
N PHE A 31 6.73 1.62 -1.53
CA PHE A 31 5.96 0.43 -1.14
C PHE A 31 4.48 0.77 -1.07
N THR A 32 3.67 0.06 -1.85
CA THR A 32 2.24 0.35 -1.95
C THR A 32 1.42 -0.76 -1.33
N PHE A 33 0.56 -0.41 -0.37
CA PHE A 33 -0.44 -1.31 0.20
C PHE A 33 -1.77 -1.18 -0.55
N ASN A 34 -2.30 -2.31 -1.01
CA ASN A 34 -3.69 -2.45 -1.47
C ASN A 34 -4.15 -1.56 -2.65
N MET A 35 -3.23 -1.12 -3.52
CA MET A 35 -3.57 -0.34 -4.72
C MET A 35 -4.07 -1.25 -5.85
N LEU A 36 -5.19 -0.91 -6.47
CA LEU A 36 -5.74 -1.63 -7.62
C LEU A 36 -4.73 -1.75 -8.78
N ASN A 37 -4.93 -2.73 -9.65
CA ASN A 37 -4.11 -2.82 -10.86
C ASN A 37 -4.30 -1.55 -11.69
N TYR A 38 -3.24 -1.08 -12.35
CA TYR A 38 -3.31 0.12 -13.18
C TYR A 38 -4.32 0.01 -14.32
N ASP A 39 -4.51 -1.19 -14.87
CA ASP A 39 -5.55 -1.47 -15.88
C ASP A 39 -6.98 -1.24 -15.34
N GLU A 40 -7.16 -1.22 -14.03
CA GLU A 40 -8.44 -1.00 -13.35
C GLU A 40 -8.64 0.48 -12.96
N ILE A 41 -7.56 1.26 -12.89
CA ILE A 41 -7.59 2.69 -12.52
C ILE A 41 -7.59 3.57 -13.77
N PHE A 42 -6.77 3.23 -14.76
CA PHE A 42 -6.51 4.07 -15.93
C PHE A 42 -7.19 3.53 -17.18
N ARG A 43 -7.88 4.41 -17.90
CA ARG A 43 -8.59 4.06 -19.16
C ARG A 43 -7.64 3.80 -20.33
N GLU A 44 -6.52 4.51 -20.36
CA GLU A 44 -5.51 4.42 -21.41
C GLU A 44 -4.27 3.69 -20.90
N PRO A 45 -3.62 2.84 -21.71
CA PRO A 45 -2.44 2.05 -21.31
C PRO A 45 -1.16 2.89 -21.15
N PHE A 46 -1.28 4.16 -20.76
CA PHE A 46 -0.23 5.18 -20.73
C PHE A 46 0.97 4.81 -19.85
N TYR A 47 0.81 3.80 -18.99
CA TYR A 47 1.85 3.30 -18.08
C TYR A 47 2.17 1.81 -18.25
N ARG A 48 2.18 1.29 -19.50
CA ARG A 48 2.81 -0.02 -19.79
C ARG A 48 4.34 0.02 -19.69
N ASN A 49 4.88 0.60 -18.62
CA ASN A 49 6.24 0.27 -18.21
C ASN A 49 6.20 -1.19 -17.72
N ARG A 50 6.65 -2.11 -18.58
CA ARG A 50 6.68 -3.57 -18.35
C ARG A 50 7.48 -4.01 -17.11
N PHE A 51 8.07 -3.05 -16.39
CA PHE A 51 8.96 -3.27 -15.25
C PHE A 51 8.34 -2.88 -13.91
N VAL A 52 7.09 -2.40 -13.88
CA VAL A 52 6.40 -2.14 -12.62
C VAL A 52 5.71 -3.42 -12.18
N ASN A 53 6.06 -3.93 -10.99
CA ASN A 53 5.33 -5.06 -10.41
C ASN A 53 3.88 -4.64 -10.22
N HIS A 54 2.96 -5.37 -10.84
CA HIS A 54 1.54 -5.09 -10.76
C HIS A 54 0.85 -6.04 -9.78
N GLN A 55 -0.14 -5.51 -9.06
CA GLN A 55 -1.06 -6.33 -8.27
C GLN A 55 -1.92 -7.17 -9.23
N PRO A 56 -2.44 -8.34 -8.79
CA PRO A 56 -3.42 -9.08 -9.57
C PRO A 56 -4.65 -8.20 -9.86
N LYS A 57 -5.30 -8.44 -11.00
CA LYS A 57 -6.60 -7.81 -11.31
C LYS A 57 -7.61 -8.21 -10.24
N SER A 58 -8.38 -7.24 -9.74
CA SER A 58 -9.37 -7.50 -8.71
C SER A 58 -10.58 -8.25 -9.25
N GLN A 59 -11.29 -8.94 -8.35
CA GLN A 59 -12.64 -9.45 -8.59
C GLN A 59 -13.70 -8.48 -8.06
N TRP A 60 -13.28 -7.24 -7.79
CA TRP A 60 -14.10 -6.19 -7.20
C TRP A 60 -14.43 -5.15 -8.27
N THR A 61 -15.65 -4.65 -8.27
CA THR A 61 -16.06 -3.52 -9.13
C THR A 61 -16.65 -2.40 -8.28
N LEU A 62 -16.61 -1.18 -8.83
CA LEU A 62 -17.16 -0.01 -8.16
C LEU A 62 -18.68 -0.14 -7.96
N GLU A 63 -19.38 -0.72 -8.93
CA GLU A 63 -20.84 -0.86 -8.94
C GLU A 63 -21.32 -2.10 -8.17
N GLY A 64 -20.61 -3.23 -8.32
CA GLY A 64 -21.03 -4.53 -7.79
C GLY A 64 -20.32 -4.97 -6.53
N GLY A 65 -19.25 -4.28 -6.12
CA GLY A 65 -18.42 -4.70 -5.00
C GLY A 65 -17.68 -6.01 -5.30
N PHE A 66 -17.46 -6.81 -4.25
CA PHE A 66 -16.80 -8.12 -4.38
C PHE A 66 -17.78 -9.16 -4.94
N SER A 67 -17.32 -10.00 -5.87
CA SER A 67 -18.12 -11.14 -6.35
C SER A 67 -18.50 -12.10 -5.22
N GLU A 68 -19.61 -12.84 -5.38
CA GLU A 68 -20.06 -13.83 -4.39
C GLU A 68 -19.02 -14.94 -4.16
N ASP A 69 -18.24 -15.27 -5.19
CA ASP A 69 -17.15 -16.25 -5.15
C ASP A 69 -15.86 -15.69 -4.51
N SER A 70 -15.82 -14.41 -4.14
CA SER A 70 -14.65 -13.80 -3.51
C SER A 70 -14.47 -14.31 -2.07
N GLY A 71 -13.46 -15.14 -1.87
CA GLY A 71 -13.03 -15.62 -0.56
C GLY A 71 -12.55 -14.51 0.40
N LEU A 72 -11.96 -14.94 1.52
CA LEU A 72 -11.34 -14.02 2.49
C LEU A 72 -10.01 -13.45 1.96
N ASP A 73 -9.25 -14.27 1.23
CA ASP A 73 -8.03 -13.84 0.53
C ASP A 73 -8.38 -13.34 -0.87
N THR A 74 -8.87 -12.10 -0.93
CA THR A 74 -9.24 -11.43 -2.18
C THR A 74 -8.49 -10.11 -2.34
N PHE A 75 -8.41 -9.65 -3.59
CA PHE A 75 -7.84 -8.35 -3.93
C PHE A 75 -8.92 -7.45 -4.56
N PRO A 76 -9.03 -6.17 -4.17
CA PRO A 76 -8.31 -5.53 -3.08
C PRO A 76 -8.67 -6.17 -1.73
N ARG A 77 -7.72 -6.14 -0.79
CA ARG A 77 -7.91 -6.67 0.56
C ARG A 77 -9.02 -5.89 1.25
N ARG A 78 -9.96 -6.62 1.84
CA ARG A 78 -11.07 -6.07 2.64
C ARG A 78 -10.90 -6.41 4.11
N THR A 79 -11.40 -5.53 4.97
CA THR A 79 -11.46 -5.84 6.40
C THR A 79 -12.70 -6.65 6.73
N ILE A 80 -12.58 -7.54 7.73
CA ILE A 80 -13.68 -8.32 8.31
C ILE A 80 -13.92 -7.97 9.78
N LYS A 81 -13.13 -7.03 10.33
CA LYS A 81 -13.21 -6.57 11.72
C LYS A 81 -13.33 -5.05 11.74
N THR A 82 -14.01 -4.51 12.74
CA THR A 82 -14.11 -3.07 12.94
C THR A 82 -13.02 -2.57 13.90
N GLY A 83 -12.79 -1.26 13.88
CA GLY A 83 -11.83 -0.59 14.77
C GLY A 83 -10.36 -0.81 14.39
N THR A 84 -9.46 -0.43 15.29
CA THR A 84 -8.01 -0.48 15.07
C THR A 84 -7.51 -1.90 14.77
N SER A 85 -8.15 -2.92 15.34
CA SER A 85 -7.79 -4.33 15.09
C SER A 85 -8.11 -4.82 13.68
N GLY A 86 -9.05 -4.18 12.98
CA GLY A 86 -9.44 -4.52 11.61
C GLY A 86 -8.85 -3.62 10.54
N GLY A 87 -8.30 -2.45 10.91
CA GLY A 87 -7.68 -1.51 9.99
C GLY A 87 -6.26 -1.89 9.58
N PHE A 88 -5.76 -1.15 8.60
CA PHE A 88 -4.33 -1.11 8.30
C PHE A 88 -3.67 -0.05 9.18
N GLN A 89 -2.63 -0.44 9.93
CA GLN A 89 -1.81 0.47 10.73
C GLN A 89 -0.38 0.42 10.21
N LEU A 90 0.23 1.60 10.04
CA LEU A 90 1.61 1.76 9.64
C LEU A 90 2.36 2.50 10.74
N THR A 91 3.47 1.95 11.18
CA THR A 91 4.38 2.60 12.13
C THR A 91 5.70 2.83 11.42
N LEU A 92 6.00 4.11 11.20
CA LEU A 92 7.23 4.57 10.59
C LEU A 92 8.23 4.86 11.71
N TYR A 93 9.45 4.36 11.55
CA TYR A 93 10.55 4.65 12.46
C TYR A 93 11.51 5.61 11.77
N GLU A 94 11.79 6.72 12.45
CA GLU A 94 12.79 7.71 12.06
C GLU A 94 13.81 7.82 13.20
N SER A 95 15.09 7.93 12.85
CA SER A 95 16.13 8.21 13.84
C SER A 95 16.09 9.70 14.19
N GLU A 96 16.27 10.05 15.47
CA GLU A 96 16.42 11.46 15.86
C GLU A 96 17.61 12.13 15.14
N GLU A 97 18.65 11.36 14.81
CA GLU A 97 19.82 11.83 14.05
C GLU A 97 19.48 12.16 12.58
N ASP A 98 18.47 11.49 12.01
CA ASP A 98 17.98 11.72 10.65
C ASP A 98 16.92 12.84 10.58
N SER A 99 16.41 13.29 11.74
CA SER A 99 15.50 14.45 11.83
C SER A 99 16.27 15.74 11.57
N THR A 100 16.60 16.01 10.31
CA THR A 100 17.30 17.25 9.96
C THR A 100 16.37 18.43 10.24
N GLN A 101 16.60 19.13 11.36
CA GLN A 101 15.94 20.39 11.75
C GLN A 101 16.11 21.52 10.70
N ASN A 102 16.80 21.27 9.59
CA ASN A 102 17.23 22.24 8.58
C ASN A 102 16.87 21.83 7.13
N CYS A 103 15.62 21.41 6.87
CA CYS A 103 15.11 21.35 5.49
C CYS A 103 14.08 22.45 5.26
N GLY A 104 14.45 23.44 4.44
CA GLY A 104 13.65 24.65 4.17
C GLY A 104 12.31 24.39 3.51
N GLU A 105 11.37 25.31 3.72
CA GLU A 105 10.06 25.58 3.06
C GLU A 105 9.31 24.44 2.33
N PHE A 106 9.53 23.18 2.69
CA PHE A 106 8.72 22.06 2.24
C PHE A 106 7.94 21.55 3.44
N SER A 107 6.66 21.93 3.42
CA SER A 107 5.61 21.53 4.35
C SER A 107 5.84 20.12 4.90
N GLU A 108 6.10 20.06 6.20
CA GLU A 108 5.96 18.85 7.01
C GLU A 108 4.58 18.25 6.72
N GLY A 109 4.57 17.22 5.88
CA GLY A 109 3.36 16.53 5.47
C GLY A 109 3.02 15.42 6.45
N TYR A 110 2.38 15.78 7.56
CA TYR A 110 1.31 14.97 8.15
C TYR A 110 0.12 15.88 8.42
N LYS A 111 -0.81 15.89 7.46
CA LYS A 111 -2.19 16.30 7.69
C LYS A 111 -3.09 15.10 7.43
#